data_AF-A0A1S2P0P7-F1
#
_entry.id   AF-A0A1S2P0P7-F1
#
_cell.length_a   1.000
_cell.length_b   1.000
_cell.length_c   1.000
_cell.angle_alpha   90.00
_cell.angle_beta   90.00
_cell.angle_gamma   90.00
#
_symmetry.space_group_name_H-M   'P 1'
#
loop_
_entity.id
_entity.type
_entity.pdbx_description
1 polymer ?
#
loop_
_entity_poly.entity_id
_entity_poly.type
_entity_poly.pdbx_seq_one_letter_code
_entity_poly.pdbx_strand_id
1 'polypeptide(L)'
;MGANADDSTHLRTGDLGFLHDGELYVTGRLKDVIIRKGRNYYPQDIELSAERAVPGLHPNCAAAFSSDDGERERLVVVVESDGRLLNSVGATSIRQRVYDAVGEEQRITPDEVIVVRRGALPKTSSGKVQRRACKRRYENGELTAVTTSAAVTEREA
;
A
#
# COMPACT_ATOMS: atom_id res chain seq x y z
N MET A 1 -38.28 13.18 -30.07
CA MET A 1 -37.89 12.16 -31.05
C MET A 1 -36.66 11.46 -30.47
N GLY A 2 -36.90 10.44 -29.65
CA GLY A 2 -35.84 9.69 -28.96
C GLY A 2 -35.36 8.55 -29.85
N ALA A 3 -34.05 8.51 -30.08
CA ALA A 3 -33.40 7.42 -30.80
C ALA A 3 -32.42 6.71 -29.87
N ASN A 4 -32.81 5.49 -29.51
CA ASN A 4 -32.03 4.28 -29.26
C ASN A 4 -30.83 4.37 -28.30
N ALA A 5 -31.04 3.82 -27.10
CA ALA A 5 -29.98 3.08 -26.43
C ALA A 5 -29.52 1.98 -27.38
N ASP A 6 -28.27 2.06 -27.81
CA ASP A 6 -27.61 1.06 -28.62
C ASP A 6 -27.67 -0.30 -27.90
N ASP A 7 -28.11 -1.35 -28.58
CA ASP A 7 -28.30 -2.72 -28.03
C ASP A 7 -26.95 -3.44 -27.84
N SER A 8 -25.90 -2.67 -27.57
CA SER A 8 -24.52 -3.13 -27.49
C SER A 8 -24.14 -3.52 -26.07
N THR A 9 -23.61 -4.74 -25.95
CA THR A 9 -23.10 -5.25 -24.68
C THR A 9 -21.71 -4.67 -24.40
N HIS A 10 -21.52 -4.11 -23.21
CA HIS A 10 -20.27 -3.48 -22.81
C HIS A 10 -19.52 -4.34 -21.77
N LEU A 11 -18.18 -4.35 -21.86
CA LEU A 11 -17.32 -5.01 -20.87
C LEU A 11 -17.13 -4.11 -19.64
N ARG A 12 -17.49 -4.64 -18.46
CA ARG A 12 -17.16 -4.00 -17.17
C ARG A 12 -15.72 -4.32 -16.79
N THR A 13 -14.78 -3.48 -17.18
CA THR A 13 -13.33 -3.65 -16.90
C THR A 13 -13.03 -3.66 -15.40
N GLY A 14 -13.83 -2.93 -14.61
CA GLY A 14 -13.57 -2.71 -13.18
C GLY A 14 -12.46 -1.70 -12.90
N ASP A 15 -11.96 -1.04 -13.95
CA ASP A 15 -11.02 0.07 -13.84
C ASP A 15 -11.79 1.40 -13.74
N LEU A 16 -11.22 2.35 -13.02
CA LEU A 16 -11.70 3.72 -12.88
C LEU A 16 -10.94 4.61 -13.85
N GLY A 17 -11.64 5.59 -14.41
CA GLY A 17 -11.02 6.59 -15.26
C GLY A 17 -11.98 7.70 -15.62
N PHE A 18 -11.44 8.71 -16.29
CA PHE A 18 -12.21 9.84 -16.81
C PHE A 18 -11.68 10.23 -18.20
N LEU A 19 -12.54 10.90 -18.96
CA LEU A 19 -12.14 11.53 -20.22
C LEU A 19 -11.76 12.98 -19.96
N HIS A 20 -10.63 13.40 -20.49
CA HIS A 20 -10.17 14.78 -20.46
C HIS A 20 -9.51 15.11 -21.78
N ASP A 21 -9.96 16.18 -22.43
CA ASP A 21 -9.47 16.64 -23.73
C ASP A 21 -9.42 15.53 -24.82
N GLY A 22 -10.41 14.64 -24.80
CA GLY A 22 -10.54 13.54 -25.77
C GLY A 22 -9.70 12.30 -25.45
N GLU A 23 -8.94 12.31 -24.36
CA GLU A 23 -8.09 11.19 -23.94
C GLU A 23 -8.65 10.50 -22.68
N LEU A 24 -8.43 9.18 -22.60
CA LEU A 24 -8.83 8.35 -21.46
C LEU A 24 -7.71 8.26 -20.43
N TYR A 25 -7.98 8.71 -19.21
CA TYR A 25 -7.08 8.62 -18.07
C TYR A 25 -7.56 7.53 -17.11
N VAL A 26 -6.75 6.49 -16.91
CA VAL A 26 -7.05 5.40 -15.96
C VAL A 26 -6.48 5.75 -14.59
N THR A 27 -7.33 5.83 -13.58
CA THR A 27 -6.97 6.29 -12.22
C THR A 27 -6.85 5.16 -11.20
N GLY A 28 -7.18 3.91 -11.57
CA GLY A 28 -7.01 2.76 -10.69
C GLY A 28 -8.08 1.69 -10.87
N ARG A 29 -8.22 0.81 -9.89
CA ARG A 29 -9.21 -0.27 -9.87
C ARG A 29 -10.33 0.05 -8.89
N LEU A 30 -11.58 -0.13 -9.31
CA LEU A 30 -12.76 0.13 -8.48
C LEU A 30 -12.70 -0.62 -7.13
N LYS A 31 -12.19 -1.85 -7.14
CA LYS A 31 -12.09 -2.70 -5.92
C LYS A 31 -10.89 -2.37 -5.02
N ASP A 32 -9.97 -1.53 -5.48
CA ASP A 32 -8.77 -1.18 -4.71
C ASP A 32 -8.89 0.20 -4.05
N VAL A 33 -9.87 1.04 -4.43
CA VAL A 33 -10.07 2.35 -3.80
C VAL A 33 -10.34 2.19 -2.31
N ILE A 34 -9.56 2.92 -1.49
CA ILE A 34 -9.74 2.98 -0.05
C ILE A 34 -10.70 4.12 0.25
N ILE A 35 -11.77 3.83 0.97
CA ILE A 35 -12.79 4.82 1.33
C ILE A 35 -12.68 5.05 2.84
N ARG A 36 -12.40 6.27 3.27
CA ARG A 36 -12.31 6.60 4.70
C ARG A 36 -12.92 7.95 4.99
N LYS A 37 -13.85 7.99 5.94
CA LYS A 37 -14.59 9.22 6.33
C LYS A 37 -15.19 9.96 5.12
N GLY A 38 -15.79 9.22 4.19
CA GLY A 38 -16.42 9.76 2.98
C GLY A 38 -15.46 10.29 1.91
N ARG A 39 -14.15 10.01 2.03
CA ARG A 39 -13.13 10.40 1.04
C ARG A 39 -12.52 9.17 0.39
N ASN A 40 -12.30 9.25 -0.92
CA ASN A 40 -11.60 8.23 -1.68
C ASN A 40 -10.10 8.50 -1.64
N TYR A 41 -9.33 7.45 -1.35
CA TYR A 41 -7.88 7.44 -1.39
C TYR A 41 -7.44 6.34 -2.35
N TYR A 42 -6.59 6.72 -3.30
CA TYR A 42 -6.03 5.78 -4.24
C TYR A 42 -4.79 5.14 -3.62
N PRO A 43 -4.73 3.79 -3.51
CA PRO A 43 -3.60 3.13 -2.87
C PRO A 43 -2.24 3.50 -3.47
N GLN A 44 -2.16 3.71 -4.78
CA GLN A 44 -0.90 4.06 -5.44
C GLN A 44 -0.31 5.39 -4.94
N ASP A 45 -1.13 6.34 -4.49
CA ASP A 45 -0.66 7.64 -3.99
C ASP A 45 -0.08 7.48 -2.57
N ILE A 46 -0.74 6.66 -1.74
CA ILE A 46 -0.24 6.25 -0.42
C ILE A 46 1.07 5.47 -0.55
N GLU A 47 1.12 4.53 -1.48
CA GLU A 47 2.32 3.72 -1.74
C GLU A 47 3.47 4.57 -2.24
N LEU A 48 3.21 5.54 -3.13
CA LEU A 48 4.24 6.46 -3.60
C LEU A 48 4.81 7.32 -2.46
N SER A 49 3.95 7.76 -1.52
CA SER A 49 4.39 8.49 -0.32
C SER A 49 5.28 7.60 0.55
N ALA A 50 4.88 6.34 0.76
CA ALA A 50 5.67 5.35 1.50
C ALA A 50 7.02 5.03 0.83
N GLU A 51 7.04 4.90 -0.49
CA GLU A 51 8.25 4.64 -1.28
C GLU A 51 9.27 5.77 -1.18
N ARG A 52 8.80 7.03 -1.08
CA ARG A 52 9.66 8.22 -1.01
C ARG A 52 10.09 8.58 0.42
N ALA A 53 9.46 7.98 1.44
CA ALA A 53 9.68 8.30 2.84
C ALA A 53 11.13 8.08 3.32
N VAL A 54 11.85 7.13 2.73
CA VAL A 54 13.24 6.80 3.11
C VAL A 54 14.10 6.69 1.86
N PRO A 55 15.15 7.53 1.73
CA PRO A 55 16.13 7.37 0.65
C PRO A 55 16.73 5.96 0.65
N GLY A 56 16.64 5.27 -0.49
CA GLY A 56 17.13 3.90 -0.65
C GLY A 56 16.05 2.82 -0.62
N LEU A 57 14.79 3.15 -0.31
CA LEU A 57 13.68 2.25 -0.62
C LEU A 57 13.57 2.04 -2.13
N HIS A 58 13.21 0.82 -2.52
CA HIS A 58 13.08 0.47 -3.93
C HIS A 58 11.73 0.93 -4.50
N PRO A 59 11.64 1.24 -5.80
CA PRO A 59 10.35 1.43 -6.45
C PRO A 59 9.44 0.21 -6.30
N ASN A 60 8.13 0.43 -6.21
CA ASN A 60 7.12 -0.63 -6.02
C ASN A 60 7.38 -1.47 -4.76
N CYS A 61 7.90 -0.88 -3.67
CA CYS A 61 8.17 -1.60 -2.42
C CYS A 61 7.03 -1.52 -1.41
N ALA A 62 5.93 -0.82 -1.71
CA ALA A 62 4.83 -0.62 -0.77
C ALA A 62 3.51 -1.21 -1.28
N ALA A 63 2.65 -1.62 -0.36
CA ALA A 63 1.23 -1.90 -0.62
C ALA A 63 0.36 -1.24 0.43
N ALA A 64 -0.66 -0.50 -0.01
CA ALA A 64 -1.68 0.07 0.84
C ALA A 64 -3.03 -0.61 0.59
N PHE A 65 -3.75 -0.92 1.67
CA PHE A 65 -5.08 -1.51 1.58
C PHE A 65 -5.88 -1.24 2.86
N SER A 66 -7.21 -1.30 2.71
CA SER A 66 -8.13 -1.34 3.84
C SER A 66 -8.36 -2.78 4.31
N SER A 67 -8.28 -3.02 5.62
CA SER A 67 -8.60 -4.29 6.28
C SER A 67 -9.68 -4.06 7.31
N ASP A 68 -10.70 -4.93 7.34
CA ASP A 68 -11.82 -4.83 8.29
C ASP A 68 -11.89 -6.13 9.08
N ASP A 69 -11.70 -6.04 10.39
CA ASP A 69 -11.77 -7.16 11.34
C ASP A 69 -13.18 -7.36 11.91
N GLY A 70 -14.17 -6.60 11.44
CA GLY A 70 -15.55 -6.60 11.93
C GLY A 70 -15.81 -5.63 13.08
N GLU A 71 -14.76 -5.09 13.71
CA GLU A 71 -14.88 -4.04 14.72
C GLU A 71 -14.50 -2.68 14.15
N ARG A 72 -13.43 -2.64 13.33
CA ARG A 72 -12.93 -1.40 12.76
C ARG A 72 -12.23 -1.62 11.43
N GLU A 73 -12.56 -0.75 10.49
CA GLU A 73 -11.78 -0.57 9.26
C GLU A 73 -10.43 0.10 9.55
N ARG A 74 -9.34 -0.55 9.09
CA ARG A 74 -7.95 -0.13 9.28
C ARG A 74 -7.27 0.13 7.94
N LEU A 75 -6.57 1.26 7.82
CA LEU A 75 -5.60 1.49 6.76
C LEU A 75 -4.28 0.82 7.12
N VAL A 76 -3.86 -0.17 6.34
CA VAL A 76 -2.60 -0.89 6.52
C VAL A 76 -1.65 -0.54 5.38
N VAL A 77 -0.40 -0.23 5.73
CA VAL A 77 0.68 -0.01 4.77
C VAL A 77 1.79 -1.02 5.03
N VAL A 78 2.10 -1.86 4.04
CA VAL A 78 3.21 -2.81 4.09
C VAL A 78 4.35 -2.27 3.24
N VAL A 79 5.56 -2.21 3.77
CA VAL A 79 6.76 -1.73 3.06
C VAL A 79 7.89 -2.75 3.10
N GLU A 80 8.45 -3.08 1.94
CA GLU A 80 9.64 -3.90 1.83
C GLU A 80 10.92 -3.08 1.98
N SER A 81 11.84 -3.57 2.80
CA SER A 81 13.19 -3.03 2.88
C SER A 81 14.23 -4.13 2.66
N ASP A 82 15.34 -3.78 2.02
CA ASP A 82 16.50 -4.66 1.91
C ASP A 82 17.31 -4.68 3.22
N GLY A 83 18.23 -5.64 3.34
CA GLY A 83 19.07 -5.80 4.53
C GLY A 83 20.02 -4.62 4.79
N ARG A 84 20.49 -3.94 3.74
CA ARG A 84 21.41 -2.80 3.88
C ARG A 84 20.69 -1.63 4.54
N LEU A 85 19.49 -1.31 4.08
CA LEU A 85 18.67 -0.23 4.63
C LEU A 85 18.16 -0.59 6.02
N LEU A 86 17.76 -1.85 6.25
CA LEU A 86 17.39 -2.34 7.57
C LEU A 86 18.53 -2.20 8.59
N ASN A 87 19.77 -2.50 8.20
CA ASN A 87 20.93 -2.40 9.10
C ASN A 87 21.36 -0.95 9.36
N SER A 88 21.19 -0.05 8.40
CA SER A 88 21.66 1.34 8.50
C SER A 88 20.61 2.29 9.10
N VAL A 89 19.32 2.10 8.76
CA VAL A 89 18.21 2.97 9.21
C VAL A 89 17.42 2.32 10.34
N GLY A 90 17.27 1.00 10.33
CA GLY A 90 16.46 0.25 11.30
C GLY A 90 14.98 0.20 10.96
N ALA A 91 14.35 -0.96 11.18
CA ALA A 91 12.93 -1.18 10.88
C ALA A 91 12.01 -0.19 11.59
N THR A 92 12.28 0.14 12.86
CA THR A 92 11.50 1.11 13.64
C THR A 92 11.50 2.51 12.99
N SER A 93 12.66 2.97 12.51
CA SER A 93 12.81 4.29 11.88
C SER A 93 12.15 4.33 10.51
N ILE A 94 12.30 3.27 9.71
CA ILE A 94 11.60 3.13 8.42
C ILE A 94 10.10 3.19 8.63
N ARG A 95 9.58 2.42 9.60
CA ARG A 95 8.14 2.40 9.94
C ARG A 95 7.64 3.81 10.27
N GLN A 96 8.36 4.53 11.13
CA GLN A 96 7.94 5.86 11.56
C GLN A 96 7.95 6.86 10.40
N ARG A 97 9.01 6.87 9.59
CA ARG A 97 9.10 7.77 8.42
C ARG A 97 8.00 7.52 7.40
N VAL A 98 7.66 6.26 7.15
CA VAL A 98 6.53 5.89 6.28
C VAL A 98 5.21 6.37 6.86
N TYR A 99 5.00 6.18 8.17
CA TYR A 99 3.81 6.69 8.85
C TYR A 99 3.66 8.21 8.68
N ASP A 100 4.73 8.96 8.94
CA ASP A 100 4.73 10.42 8.88
C ASP A 100 4.49 10.91 7.44
N ALA A 101 5.22 10.37 6.47
CA ALA A 101 5.10 10.76 5.06
C ALA A 101 3.68 10.54 4.51
N VAL A 102 3.05 9.40 4.82
CA VAL A 102 1.66 9.12 4.40
C VAL A 102 0.69 10.11 5.08
N GLY A 103 0.89 10.37 6.38
CA GLY A 103 0.07 11.33 7.13
C GLY A 103 0.12 12.75 6.55
N GLU A 104 1.32 13.21 6.21
CA GLU A 104 1.58 14.56 5.69
C GLU A 104 1.10 14.73 4.25
N GLU A 105 1.51 13.85 3.34
CA GLU A 105 1.23 13.98 1.91
C GLU A 105 -0.22 13.65 1.57
N GLN A 106 -0.77 12.58 2.17
CA GLN A 106 -2.09 12.07 1.81
C GLN A 106 -3.20 12.58 2.73
N ARG A 107 -2.86 13.28 3.83
CA ARG A 107 -3.81 13.75 4.85
C ARG A 107 -4.65 12.60 5.44
N ILE A 108 -4.07 11.41 5.51
CA ILE A 108 -4.66 10.20 6.09
C ILE A 108 -3.56 9.47 6.87
N THR A 109 -3.84 9.09 8.12
CA THR A 109 -2.89 8.33 8.93
C THR A 109 -3.11 6.83 8.75
N PRO A 110 -2.07 6.04 8.45
CA PRO A 110 -2.14 4.58 8.56
C PRO A 110 -2.55 4.17 9.97
N ASP A 111 -3.39 3.16 10.10
CA ASP A 111 -3.65 2.51 11.38
C ASP A 111 -2.50 1.53 11.71
N GLU A 112 -1.83 0.98 10.69
CA GLU A 112 -0.68 0.10 10.85
C GLU A 112 0.34 0.28 9.71
N VAL A 113 1.63 0.26 10.06
CA VAL A 113 2.74 0.22 9.10
C VAL A 113 3.62 -0.98 9.42
N ILE A 114 3.78 -1.88 8.45
CA ILE A 114 4.50 -3.15 8.59
C ILE A 114 5.74 -3.11 7.70
N VAL A 115 6.92 -3.23 8.31
CA VAL A 115 8.17 -3.38 7.56
C VAL A 115 8.47 -4.86 7.39
N VAL A 116 8.61 -5.32 6.16
CA VAL A 116 8.94 -6.70 5.80
C VAL A 116 10.26 -6.75 5.04
N ARG A 117 10.89 -7.92 4.98
CA ARG A 117 12.08 -8.10 4.13
C ARG A 117 11.69 -8.11 2.66
N ARG A 118 12.58 -7.59 1.80
CA ARG A 118 12.46 -7.68 0.35
C ARG A 118 12.15 -9.11 -0.11
N GLY A 119 11.16 -9.25 -0.99
CA GLY A 119 10.65 -10.52 -1.52
C GLY A 119 9.37 -11.01 -0.81
N ALA A 120 9.00 -10.43 0.33
CA ALA A 120 7.79 -10.81 1.06
C ALA A 120 6.50 -10.24 0.43
N LEU A 121 6.58 -9.10 -0.26
CA LEU A 121 5.43 -8.44 -0.87
C LEU A 121 5.03 -9.15 -2.17
N PRO A 122 3.78 -9.62 -2.28
CA PRO A 122 3.28 -10.24 -3.50
C PRO A 122 3.34 -9.29 -4.69
N LYS A 123 4.03 -9.69 -5.75
CA LYS A 123 4.14 -8.95 -7.02
C LYS A 123 3.83 -9.88 -8.18
N THR A 124 3.24 -9.31 -9.23
CA THR A 124 3.10 -9.99 -10.53
C THR A 124 4.47 -10.21 -11.15
N SER A 125 4.56 -11.08 -12.17
CA SER A 125 5.77 -11.24 -12.99
C SER A 125 6.29 -9.94 -13.61
N SER A 126 5.40 -8.97 -13.82
CA SER A 126 5.72 -7.62 -14.30
C SER A 126 6.18 -6.64 -13.21
N GLY A 127 6.33 -7.09 -11.96
CA GLY A 127 6.75 -6.27 -10.82
C GLY A 127 5.64 -5.47 -10.15
N LYS A 128 4.42 -5.46 -10.70
CA LYS A 128 3.27 -4.75 -10.09
C LYS A 128 2.86 -5.38 -8.76
N VAL A 129 2.65 -4.54 -7.76
CA VAL A 129 2.16 -4.94 -6.43
C VAL A 129 0.78 -5.59 -6.53
N GLN A 130 0.60 -6.74 -5.86
CA GLN A 130 -0.68 -7.44 -5.78
C GLN A 130 -1.36 -7.15 -4.43
N ARG A 131 -1.95 -5.96 -4.29
CA ARG A 131 -2.57 -5.46 -3.04
C ARG A 131 -3.51 -6.45 -2.38
N ARG A 132 -4.40 -7.07 -3.17
CA ARG A 132 -5.36 -8.07 -2.66
C ARG A 132 -4.69 -9.34 -2.13
N ALA A 133 -3.58 -9.76 -2.73
CA ALA A 133 -2.81 -10.89 -2.22
C ALA A 133 -2.06 -10.51 -0.95
N CYS A 134 -1.51 -9.28 -0.89
CA CYS A 134 -0.87 -8.75 0.31
C CYS A 134 -1.86 -8.62 1.48
N LYS A 135 -3.05 -8.05 1.22
CA LYS A 135 -4.15 -7.97 2.19
C LYS A 135 -4.52 -9.34 2.76
N ARG A 136 -4.73 -10.34 1.89
CA ARG A 136 -5.02 -11.71 2.36
C ARG A 136 -3.91 -12.29 3.23
N ARG A 137 -2.63 -12.07 2.86
CA ARG A 137 -1.49 -12.49 3.70
C ARG A 137 -1.51 -11.79 5.06
N TYR A 138 -1.84 -10.50 5.09
CA TYR A 138 -1.99 -9.75 6.34
C TYR A 138 -3.11 -10.32 7.20
N GLU A 139 -4.31 -10.48 6.65
CA GLU A 139 -5.50 -11.02 7.35
C GLU A 139 -5.27 -12.44 7.88
N ASN A 140 -4.46 -13.24 7.18
CA ASN A 140 -4.09 -14.59 7.59
C ASN A 140 -2.89 -14.64 8.57
N GLY A 141 -2.26 -13.51 8.90
CA GLY A 141 -1.05 -13.48 9.74
C GLY A 141 0.22 -14.04 9.07
N GLU A 142 0.25 -14.10 7.73
CA GLU A 142 1.35 -14.67 6.94
C GLU A 142 2.49 -13.66 6.66
N LEU A 143 2.35 -12.39 7.06
CA LEU A 143 3.39 -11.38 6.91
C LEU A 143 4.38 -11.42 8.08
N THR A 144 5.62 -11.84 7.83
CA THR A 144 6.69 -11.78 8.82
C THR A 144 7.28 -10.36 8.89
N ALA A 145 6.85 -9.60 9.89
CA ALA A 145 7.44 -8.29 10.18
C ALA A 145 8.91 -8.42 10.60
N VAL A 146 9.73 -7.45 10.21
CA VAL A 146 11.09 -7.31 10.73
C VAL A 146 10.99 -6.77 12.15
N THR A 147 11.21 -7.64 13.13
CA THR A 147 11.36 -7.23 14.52
C THR A 147 12.79 -6.76 14.77
N THR A 148 12.93 -5.63 15.44
CA THR A 148 14.22 -5.18 15.94
C THR A 148 14.60 -6.13 17.07
N SER A 149 15.66 -6.93 16.92
CA SER A 149 16.27 -7.60 18.06
C SER A 149 16.84 -6.49 18.95
N ALA A 150 16.27 -6.31 20.14
CA ALA A 150 16.94 -5.54 21.17
C ALA A 150 18.26 -6.26 21.46
N ALA A 151 19.39 -5.61 21.17
CA ALA A 151 20.68 -6.11 21.60
C ALA A 151 20.65 -6.22 23.12
N VAL A 152 20.51 -7.45 23.64
CA VAL A 152 20.84 -7.77 25.02
C VAL A 152 22.32 -7.49 25.14
N THR A 153 22.65 -6.35 25.72
CA THR A 153 24.03 -6.09 26.15
C THR A 153 24.19 -6.88 27.43
N GLU A 154 24.70 -8.11 27.32
CA GLU A 154 25.35 -8.77 28.44
C GLU A 154 26.48 -7.85 28.89
N ARG A 155 26.26 -7.16 30.02
CA ARG A 155 27.36 -6.70 30.86
C ARG A 155 27.42 -7.69 32.02
N GLU A 156 28.35 -8.61 31.91
CA GLU A 156 28.92 -9.28 33.07
C GLU A 156 29.46 -8.22 34.04
N ALA A 157 29.01 -8.29 35.29
CA ALA A 157 29.70 -7.79 36.47
C ALA A 157 29.29 -8.66 37.66
#